data_AF-A0A816UH44-F1
#
_entry.id   AF-A0A816UH44-F1
#
_cell.length_a   1.000
_cell.length_b   1.000
_cell.length_c   1.000
_cell.angle_alpha   90.00
_cell.angle_beta   90.00
_cell.angle_gamma   90.00
#
_symmetry.space_group_name_H-M   'P 1'
#
loop_
_entity.id
_entity.type
_entity.pdbx_description
1 polymer ?
#
loop_
_entity_poly.entity_id
_entity_poly.type
_entity_poly.pdbx_seq_one_letter_code
_entity_poly.pdbx_strand_id
1 'polypeptide(L)'
;MFKDNNKIHAILAAGFKPKDLFSGISKAMFNIDAFKQVYCNEDTITKAIPYFWKTFDNENYSIWFCEYKYPEDLTQIFMTCNLLSGMLQRLDTLRKNAFASMCIFGENNNNTIAGVWIWPGHRLVFELSRDWQIDYESYTVKPPLVDTPL
;
A
#
# COMPACT_ATOMS: atom_id res chain seq x y z
N MET A 1 -8.07 28.79 27.87
CA MET A 1 -7.23 27.58 27.79
C MET A 1 -6.64 27.52 26.38
N PHE A 2 -5.62 28.34 26.13
CA PHE A 2 -5.02 28.58 24.81
C PHE A 2 -3.51 28.32 24.91
N LYS A 3 -3.09 27.06 24.88
CA LYS A 3 -1.68 26.62 24.74
C LYS A 3 -1.79 25.21 24.15
N ASP A 4 -1.69 25.00 22.83
CA ASP A 4 -0.42 24.59 22.21
C ASP A 4 -0.50 24.56 20.66
N ASN A 5 -1.36 25.37 20.03
CA ASN A 5 -1.47 25.38 18.55
C ASN A 5 -0.23 25.97 17.84
N ASN A 6 0.64 26.69 18.56
CA ASN A 6 1.89 27.23 18.00
C ASN A 6 2.99 26.17 17.82
N LYS A 7 2.95 25.04 18.53
CA LYS A 7 3.94 23.96 18.34
C LYS A 7 3.68 23.18 17.05
N ILE A 8 2.42 22.99 16.67
CA ILE A 8 2.04 22.24 15.47
C ILE A 8 2.47 22.99 14.20
N HIS A 9 2.25 24.31 14.15
CA HIS A 9 2.71 25.13 13.02
C HIS A 9 4.25 25.27 12.95
N ALA A 10 4.95 25.25 14.09
CA ALA A 10 6.41 25.27 14.12
C ALA A 10 7.04 23.95 13.62
N ILE A 11 6.41 22.79 13.88
CA ILE A 11 6.88 21.49 13.39
C ILE A 11 6.71 21.38 11.86
N LEU A 12 5.62 21.92 11.32
CA LEU A 12 5.40 22.00 9.86
C LEU A 12 6.36 22.99 9.17
N ALA A 13 6.77 24.07 9.86
CA ALA A 13 7.72 25.06 9.34
C ALA A 13 9.20 24.61 9.43
N ALA A 14 9.54 23.66 10.30
CA ALA A 14 10.92 23.22 10.54
C ALA A 14 11.44 22.16 9.56
N GLY A 15 10.68 21.77 8.54
CA GLY A 15 11.18 20.88 7.48
C GLY A 15 11.71 19.54 7.99
N PHE A 16 11.15 19.01 9.09
CA PHE A 16 11.40 17.62 9.49
C PHE A 16 10.74 16.71 8.45
N LYS A 17 11.42 16.54 7.31
CA LYS A 17 11.17 15.43 6.41
C LYS A 17 11.32 14.19 7.29
N PRO A 18 10.29 13.35 7.46
CA PRO A 18 10.46 12.06 8.11
C PRO A 18 11.70 11.45 7.48
N LYS A 19 12.76 11.18 8.27
CA LYS A 19 13.94 10.45 7.80
C LYS A 19 13.40 9.33 6.93
N ASP A 20 13.73 9.33 5.64
CA ASP A 20 13.15 8.42 4.66
C ASP A 20 13.03 7.05 5.32
N LEU A 21 11.80 6.61 5.63
CA LEU A 21 11.55 5.41 6.45
C LEU A 21 12.18 4.16 5.82
N PHE A 22 12.55 4.29 4.54
CA PHE A 22 13.16 3.29 3.68
C PHE A 22 14.66 3.55 3.37
N SER A 23 15.30 4.58 3.95
CA SER A 23 16.69 5.00 3.66
C SER A 23 17.78 4.01 4.09
N GLY A 24 17.44 3.02 4.91
CA GLY A 24 18.35 1.94 5.32
C GLY A 24 18.33 0.73 4.39
N ILE A 25 17.45 0.71 3.39
CA ILE A 25 17.34 -0.41 2.45
C ILE A 25 18.38 -0.18 1.37
N SER A 26 19.33 -1.11 1.26
CA SER A 26 20.40 -1.04 0.27
C SER A 26 19.78 -0.78 -1.11
N LYS A 27 20.42 0.06 -1.92
CA LYS A 27 19.89 0.59 -3.18
C LYS A 27 19.37 -0.56 -4.06
N ALA A 28 18.08 -0.84 -3.91
CA ALA A 28 17.48 -2.08 -4.40
C ALA A 28 17.57 -2.16 -5.92
N MET A 29 17.78 -3.36 -6.45
CA MET A 29 17.80 -3.57 -7.90
C MET A 29 16.42 -3.29 -8.52
N PHE A 30 15.36 -3.46 -7.74
CA PHE A 30 13.99 -3.23 -8.15
C PHE A 30 13.64 -1.73 -8.14
N ASN A 31 13.41 -1.17 -9.33
CA ASN A 31 12.87 0.18 -9.50
C ASN A 31 11.34 0.12 -9.57
N ILE A 32 10.69 0.45 -8.45
CA ILE A 32 9.22 0.42 -8.34
C ILE A 32 8.53 1.41 -9.29
N ASP A 33 9.15 2.54 -9.62
CA ASP A 33 8.58 3.51 -10.54
C ASP A 33 8.61 3.01 -11.99
N ALA A 34 9.68 2.32 -12.39
CA ALA A 34 9.75 1.65 -13.67
C ALA A 34 8.68 0.54 -13.77
N PHE A 35 8.53 -0.24 -12.71
CA PHE A 35 7.44 -1.24 -12.65
C PHE A 35 6.06 -0.60 -12.75
N LYS A 36 5.78 0.47 -12.00
CA LYS A 36 4.51 1.23 -12.08
C LYS A 36 4.23 1.72 -13.51
N GLN A 37 5.25 2.20 -14.20
CA GLN A 37 5.11 2.67 -15.58
C GLN A 37 4.73 1.52 -16.52
N VAL A 38 5.37 0.35 -16.40
CA VAL A 38 5.02 -0.82 -17.21
C VAL A 38 3.61 -1.32 -16.85
N TYR A 39 3.28 -1.38 -15.56
CA TYR A 39 1.97 -1.86 -15.09
C TYR A 39 0.80 -0.98 -15.58
N CYS A 40 0.97 0.34 -15.65
CA CYS A 40 -0.09 1.25 -16.07
C CYS A 40 -0.21 1.42 -17.59
N ASN A 41 0.88 1.23 -18.33
CA ASN A 41 0.93 1.55 -19.77
C ASN A 41 0.92 0.31 -20.67
N GLU A 42 1.24 -0.86 -20.13
CA GLU A 42 1.37 -2.10 -20.88
C GLU A 42 0.41 -3.17 -20.37
N ASP A 43 0.30 -4.28 -21.12
CA ASP A 43 -0.56 -5.40 -20.73
C ASP A 43 -0.05 -6.07 -19.43
N THR A 44 -0.93 -6.11 -18.42
CA THR A 44 -0.56 -6.57 -17.08
C THR A 44 -0.10 -8.03 -17.09
N ILE A 45 -0.79 -8.89 -17.83
CA ILE A 45 -0.60 -10.35 -17.80
C ILE A 45 0.65 -10.75 -18.57
N THR A 46 0.80 -10.23 -19.79
CA THR A 46 1.85 -10.65 -20.72
C THR A 46 3.14 -9.87 -20.58
N LYS A 47 3.11 -8.69 -19.94
CA LYS A 47 4.29 -7.82 -19.83
C LYS A 47 4.60 -7.38 -18.42
N ALA A 48 3.64 -6.79 -17.70
CA ALA A 48 3.95 -6.20 -16.38
C ALA A 48 4.30 -7.26 -15.33
N ILE A 49 3.56 -8.37 -15.26
CA ILE A 49 3.83 -9.47 -14.34
C ILE A 49 5.18 -10.16 -14.66
N PRO A 50 5.49 -10.51 -15.92
CA PRO A 50 6.82 -11.03 -16.27
C PRO A 50 7.96 -10.05 -15.96
N TYR A 51 7.77 -8.76 -16.23
CA TYR A 51 8.73 -7.71 -15.88
C TYR A 51 8.96 -7.61 -14.37
N PHE A 52 7.86 -7.68 -13.60
CA PHE A 52 7.91 -7.70 -12.14
C PHE A 52 8.79 -8.85 -11.65
N TRP A 53 8.47 -10.09 -11.97
CA TRP A 53 9.24 -11.25 -11.49
C TRP A 53 10.70 -11.27 -11.97
N LYS A 54 11.00 -10.67 -13.13
CA LYS A 54 12.39 -10.54 -13.62
C LYS A 54 13.21 -9.51 -12.84
N THR A 55 12.57 -8.48 -12.31
CA THR A 55 13.25 -7.32 -11.67
C THR A 55 13.05 -7.26 -10.16
N PHE A 56 12.11 -8.05 -9.63
CA PHE A 56 11.73 -8.04 -8.22
C PHE A 56 12.88 -8.53 -7.36
N ASP A 57 13.11 -7.80 -6.28
CA ASP A 57 14.19 -8.01 -5.33
C ASP A 57 13.59 -8.48 -4.00
N ASN A 58 13.50 -9.79 -3.79
CA ASN A 58 12.93 -10.39 -2.59
C ASN A 58 13.78 -10.14 -1.32
N GLU A 59 15.05 -9.74 -1.48
CA GLU A 59 15.91 -9.40 -0.34
C GLU A 59 15.58 -8.01 0.23
N ASN A 60 15.07 -7.10 -0.60
CA ASN A 60 14.81 -5.72 -0.21
C ASN A 60 13.32 -5.33 -0.27
N TYR A 61 12.48 -6.12 -0.95
CA TYR A 61 11.04 -5.89 -1.06
C TYR A 61 10.26 -7.11 -0.60
N SER A 62 9.01 -6.88 -0.24
CA SER A 62 8.08 -7.92 0.17
C SER A 62 6.71 -7.72 -0.48
N ILE A 63 6.00 -8.83 -0.69
CA ILE A 63 4.68 -8.86 -1.35
C ILE A 63 3.66 -9.31 -0.33
N TRP A 64 2.65 -8.50 -0.03
CA TRP A 64 1.64 -8.77 0.98
C TRP A 64 0.28 -8.92 0.34
N PHE A 65 -0.50 -9.89 0.83
CA PHE A 65 -1.90 -10.04 0.45
C PHE A 65 -2.80 -9.45 1.53
N CYS A 66 -3.74 -8.62 1.12
CA CYS A 66 -4.68 -7.95 2.01
C CYS A 66 -6.11 -8.32 1.62
N GLU A 67 -6.95 -8.58 2.63
CA GLU A 67 -8.37 -8.93 2.46
C GLU A 67 -9.20 -8.21 3.52
N TYR A 68 -10.35 -7.66 3.13
CA TYR A 68 -11.21 -6.91 4.04
C TYR A 68 -11.85 -7.84 5.08
N LYS A 69 -11.85 -7.40 6.35
CA LYS A 69 -12.32 -8.22 7.48
C LYS A 69 -13.84 -8.29 7.61
N TYR A 70 -14.55 -7.27 7.12
CA TYR A 70 -15.98 -7.07 7.38
C TYR A 70 -16.81 -6.98 6.09
N PRO A 71 -16.74 -7.97 5.18
CA PRO A 71 -17.50 -7.92 3.93
C PRO A 71 -19.01 -7.76 4.15
N GLU A 72 -19.54 -8.16 5.30
CA GLU A 72 -20.93 -7.97 5.73
C GLU A 72 -21.35 -6.49 5.83
N ASP A 73 -20.42 -5.58 6.06
CA ASP A 73 -20.69 -4.14 6.11
C ASP A 73 -20.77 -3.51 4.71
N LEU A 74 -20.36 -4.25 3.67
CA LEU A 74 -20.25 -3.76 2.30
C LEU A 74 -21.56 -3.97 1.52
N THR A 75 -22.40 -2.94 1.49
CA THR A 75 -23.73 -3.02 0.86
C THR A 75 -23.73 -2.75 -0.63
N GLN A 76 -23.20 -1.63 -1.10
CA GLN A 76 -23.24 -1.26 -2.52
C GLN A 76 -21.84 -1.11 -3.07
N ILE A 77 -21.57 -1.65 -4.26
CA ILE A 77 -20.23 -1.62 -4.87
C ILE A 77 -19.69 -0.18 -4.98
N PHE A 78 -20.54 0.80 -5.32
CA PHE A 78 -20.09 2.19 -5.40
C PHE A 78 -19.70 2.77 -4.03
N MET A 79 -20.33 2.33 -2.95
CA MET A 79 -19.96 2.72 -1.58
C MET A 79 -18.64 2.07 -1.19
N THR A 80 -18.45 0.80 -1.55
CA THR A 80 -17.18 0.08 -1.38
C THR A 80 -16.04 0.75 -2.16
N CYS A 81 -16.29 1.20 -3.40
CA CYS A 81 -15.35 2.00 -4.19
C CYS A 81 -14.96 3.29 -3.47
N ASN A 82 -15.91 4.00 -2.85
CA ASN A 82 -15.65 5.23 -2.11
C ASN A 82 -14.79 4.96 -0.87
N LEU A 83 -15.11 3.90 -0.12
CA LEU A 83 -14.34 3.48 1.05
C LEU A 83 -12.89 3.16 0.68
N LEU A 84 -12.70 2.31 -0.36
CA LEU A 84 -11.37 1.93 -0.84
C LEU A 84 -10.59 3.15 -1.35
N SER A 85 -11.23 4.03 -2.12
CA SER A 85 -10.59 5.24 -2.66
C SER A 85 -10.18 6.19 -1.54
N GLY A 86 -11.02 6.36 -0.52
CA GLY A 86 -10.72 7.18 0.66
C GLY A 86 -9.51 6.65 1.43
N MET A 87 -9.39 5.33 1.60
CA MET A 87 -8.22 4.71 2.22
C MET A 87 -6.96 4.99 1.39
N LEU A 88 -6.99 4.74 0.07
CA LEU A 88 -5.84 4.95 -0.80
C LEU A 88 -5.37 6.42 -0.81
N GLN A 89 -6.31 7.37 -0.70
CA GLN A 89 -5.99 8.80 -0.58
C GLN A 89 -5.24 9.13 0.72
N ARG A 90 -5.62 8.52 1.86
CA ARG A 90 -4.89 8.69 3.13
C ARG A 90 -3.48 8.09 3.07
N LEU A 91 -3.27 7.10 2.21
CA LEU A 91 -1.98 6.45 1.97
C LEU A 91 -1.16 7.12 0.84
N ASP A 92 -1.49 8.34 0.40
CA ASP A 92 -0.78 9.01 -0.70
C ASP A 92 0.73 9.23 -0.41
N THR A 93 1.11 9.42 0.85
CA THR A 93 2.51 9.50 1.24
C THR A 93 3.26 8.16 1.10
N LEU A 94 2.57 7.04 1.32
CA LEU A 94 3.10 5.69 1.14
C LEU A 94 3.24 5.32 -0.34
N ARG A 95 2.32 5.79 -1.20
CA ARG A 95 2.32 5.55 -2.66
C ARG A 95 3.63 5.90 -3.35
N LYS A 96 4.43 6.82 -2.82
CA LYS A 96 5.74 7.18 -3.39
C LYS A 96 6.68 5.99 -3.44
N ASN A 97 6.76 5.23 -2.35
CA ASN A 97 7.73 4.15 -2.19
C ASN A 97 7.10 2.75 -2.26
N ALA A 98 5.78 2.64 -2.23
CA ALA A 98 5.05 1.39 -2.32
C ALA A 98 4.17 1.31 -3.58
N PHE A 99 3.65 0.12 -3.85
CA PHE A 99 2.67 -0.16 -4.88
C PHE A 99 1.55 -1.02 -4.28
N ALA A 100 0.32 -0.81 -4.75
CA ALA A 100 -0.82 -1.63 -4.38
C ALA A 100 -1.73 -1.82 -5.58
N SER A 101 -2.27 -3.04 -5.72
CA SER A 101 -3.35 -3.36 -6.64
C SER A 101 -4.51 -3.91 -5.82
N MET A 102 -5.52 -3.08 -5.61
CA MET A 102 -6.70 -3.39 -4.80
C MET A 102 -7.91 -3.52 -5.71
N CYS A 103 -8.68 -4.59 -5.51
CA CYS A 103 -9.84 -4.93 -6.32
C CYS A 103 -11.06 -5.14 -5.44
N ILE A 104 -12.23 -4.81 -5.98
CA ILE A 104 -13.52 -5.15 -5.40
C ILE A 104 -14.04 -6.36 -6.17
N PHE A 105 -14.45 -7.38 -5.43
CA PHE A 105 -14.97 -8.63 -5.96
C PHE A 105 -16.43 -8.80 -5.56
N GLY A 106 -17.20 -9.51 -6.38
CA GLY A 106 -18.60 -9.83 -6.09
C GLY A 106 -19.59 -8.79 -6.64
N GLU A 107 -20.73 -8.70 -5.97
CA GLU A 107 -21.89 -7.90 -6.40
C GLU A 107 -22.50 -7.09 -5.25
N ASN A 108 -23.54 -6.29 -5.53
CA ASN A 108 -24.23 -5.54 -4.48
C ASN A 108 -24.76 -6.48 -3.39
N ASN A 109 -24.51 -6.12 -2.14
CA ASN A 109 -24.81 -6.85 -0.90
C ASN A 109 -24.03 -8.15 -0.70
N ASN A 110 -23.12 -8.48 -1.62
CA ASN A 110 -22.20 -9.60 -1.51
C ASN A 110 -20.88 -9.25 -2.24
N ASN A 111 -20.17 -8.27 -1.69
CA ASN A 111 -18.89 -7.84 -2.23
C ASN A 111 -17.82 -7.80 -1.14
N THR A 112 -16.56 -7.92 -1.57
CA THR A 112 -15.39 -7.86 -0.71
C THR A 112 -14.28 -7.08 -1.39
N ILE A 113 -13.29 -6.66 -0.60
CA ILE A 113 -12.09 -6.00 -1.09
C ILE A 113 -10.92 -6.93 -0.81
N ALA A 114 -10.12 -7.21 -1.85
CA ALA A 114 -8.84 -7.87 -1.68
C ALA A 114 -7.80 -7.28 -2.63
N GLY A 115 -6.54 -7.45 -2.31
CA GLY A 115 -5.47 -6.93 -3.15
C GLY A 115 -4.08 -7.29 -2.69
N VAL A 116 -3.12 -6.93 -3.53
CA VAL A 116 -1.70 -7.19 -3.32
C VAL A 116 -0.98 -5.88 -3.12
N TRP A 117 -0.08 -5.87 -2.15
CA TRP A 117 0.76 -4.73 -1.81
C TRP A 117 2.23 -5.09 -1.94
N ILE A 118 3.04 -4.14 -2.38
CA ILE A 118 4.48 -4.28 -2.53
C ILE A 118 5.13 -3.06 -1.88
N TRP A 119 6.05 -3.28 -0.95
CA TRP A 119 6.83 -2.20 -0.35
C TRP A 119 8.24 -2.65 0.04
N PRO A 120 9.15 -1.70 0.27
CA PRO A 120 10.50 -2.01 0.70
C PRO A 120 10.53 -2.53 2.15
N GLY A 121 11.29 -3.59 2.39
CA GLY A 121 11.50 -4.26 3.68
C GLY A 121 10.43 -5.31 4.01
N HIS A 122 10.72 -6.22 4.93
CA HIS A 122 9.84 -7.34 5.33
C HIS A 122 8.97 -7.06 6.55
N ARG A 123 9.01 -5.84 7.09
CA ARG A 123 8.13 -5.43 8.18
C ARG A 123 6.84 -4.85 7.63
N LEU A 124 5.79 -4.91 8.45
CA LEU A 124 4.52 -4.32 8.11
C LEU A 124 4.66 -2.79 8.02
N VAL A 125 4.40 -2.23 6.83
CA VAL A 125 4.64 -0.81 6.59
C VAL A 125 3.75 0.10 7.44
N PHE A 126 2.54 -0.36 7.77
CA PHE A 126 1.56 0.39 8.57
C PHE A 126 2.03 0.66 10.00
N GLU A 127 2.98 -0.12 10.54
CA GLU A 127 3.55 0.14 11.86
C GLU A 127 4.56 1.30 11.88
N LEU A 128 5.06 1.70 10.70
CA LEU A 128 6.12 2.71 10.59
C LEU A 128 5.61 4.15 10.73
N SER A 129 4.31 4.39 10.53
CA SER A 129 3.70 5.71 10.68
C SER A 129 2.28 5.60 11.22
N ARG A 130 1.94 6.45 12.20
CA ARG A 130 0.57 6.55 12.73
C ARG A 130 -0.43 6.99 11.67
N ASP A 131 0.00 7.77 10.69
CA ASP A 131 -0.86 8.28 9.61
C ASP A 131 -1.36 7.13 8.71
N TRP A 132 -0.67 6.00 8.69
CA TRP A 132 -1.01 4.84 7.86
C TRP A 132 -1.83 3.78 8.61
N GLN A 133 -2.03 3.93 9.93
CA GLN A 133 -2.73 2.95 10.77
C GLN A 133 -4.25 3.09 10.73
N ILE A 134 -4.76 4.18 10.16
CA ILE A 134 -6.16 4.61 10.27
C ILE A 134 -7.14 3.51 9.81
N ASP A 135 -6.86 2.88 8.66
CA ASP A 135 -7.78 1.90 8.06
C ASP A 135 -7.19 0.50 7.96
N TYR A 136 -5.88 0.34 8.19
CA TYR A 136 -5.19 -0.93 8.04
C TYR A 136 -5.82 -2.03 8.91
N GLU A 137 -6.34 -1.69 10.09
CA GLU A 137 -6.96 -2.64 11.01
C GLU A 137 -8.20 -3.31 10.44
N SER A 138 -8.86 -2.70 9.46
CA SER A 138 -10.01 -3.27 8.75
C SER A 138 -9.63 -4.32 7.71
N TYR A 139 -8.32 -4.54 7.49
CA TYR A 139 -7.79 -5.54 6.55
C TYR A 139 -6.97 -6.60 7.28
N THR A 140 -7.17 -7.85 6.88
CA THR A 140 -6.28 -8.95 7.23
C THR A 140 -5.12 -8.90 6.25
N VAL A 141 -3.91 -8.70 6.78
CA VAL A 141 -2.69 -8.64 5.97
C VAL A 141 -1.89 -9.91 6.23
N LYS A 142 -1.84 -10.77 5.22
CA LYS A 142 -1.14 -12.07 5.29
C LYS A 142 0.37 -11.85 5.10
N PRO A 143 1.22 -12.63 5.81
CA PRO A 143 2.68 -12.55 5.68
C PRO A 143 3.12 -12.65 4.23
N PRO A 144 4.32 -12.13 3.91
CA PRO A 144 4.69 -11.94 2.52
C PRO A 144 4.78 -13.26 1.76
N LEU A 145 4.31 -13.24 0.51
CA LEU A 145 4.35 -14.37 -0.41
C LEU A 145 5.80 -14.63 -0.82
N VAL A 146 6.55 -15.34 0.03
CA VAL A 146 7.87 -15.88 -0.27
C VAL A 146 7.65 -17.33 -0.69
N ASP A 147 7.78 -17.59 -1.99
CA ASP A 147 7.87 -18.93 -2.58
C ASP A 147 6.68 -19.88 -2.37
N THR A 148 5.46 -19.42 -2.67
CA THR A 148 4.38 -20.39 -2.97
C THR A 148 4.40 -20.67 -4.48
N PRO A 149 4.74 -21.89 -4.94
CA PRO A 149 4.56 -22.26 -6.34
C PRO A 149 3.09 -22.10 -6.69
N LEU A 150 2.80 -21.47 -7.83
CA LEU A 150 1.47 -21.50 -8.44
C LEU A 150 1.03 -22.93 -8.75
#